data_AF-A0A7W1XVC3-F1
#
_entry.id   AF-A0A7W1XVC3-F1
#
_cell.length_a   1.000
_cell.length_b   1.000
_cell.length_c   1.000
_cell.angle_alpha   90.00
_cell.angle_beta   90.00
_cell.angle_gamma   90.00
#
_symmetry.space_group_name_H-M   'P 1'
#
loop_
_entity.id
_entity.type
_entity.pdbx_description
1 polymer ?
#
loop_
_entity_poly.entity_id
_entity_poly.type
_entity_poly.pdbx_seq_one_letter_code
_entity_poly.pdbx_strand_id
1 'polypeptide(L)'
;MPNRLRLPGLTLILEFLCIALCPLLILSSVGCQGIDKSGSSHSHRFSSRRQAEIHWSPTLYFGDMRFRFQLPANQQDAEPNFGHLNRMDYVEVDGVRVYRDRKRFKIGSTNFRWDRDSIIWIHSPPTDTTPFQRQQGPADLTFFGRGTDAVVEEQKPDGGFTWTYMNSRITLTADQQLNYQYRGTQTPYPGNTPLILGPQGELLEKRSR
;
A
#
# COMPACT_ATOMS: atom_id res chain seq x y z
N MET A 1 -1.71 57.49 48.51
CA MET A 1 -1.59 56.77 47.23
C MET A 1 -2.91 56.05 46.93
N PRO A 2 -3.63 56.41 45.86
CA PRO A 2 -4.57 55.49 45.23
C PRO A 2 -3.98 55.02 43.90
N ASN A 3 -4.04 53.73 43.61
CA ASN A 3 -4.10 53.26 42.24
C ASN A 3 -4.89 51.96 42.16
N ARG A 4 -5.90 52.00 41.29
CA ARG A 4 -6.70 50.86 40.86
C ARG A 4 -5.83 49.95 40.00
N LEU A 5 -6.12 48.65 39.99
CA LEU A 5 -6.67 47.98 38.81
C LEU A 5 -7.19 46.58 39.14
N ARG A 6 -8.32 46.28 38.49
CA ARG A 6 -9.15 45.08 38.58
C ARG A 6 -8.64 44.01 37.62
N LEU A 7 -8.80 42.73 37.95
CA LEU A 7 -9.79 41.81 37.35
C LEU A 7 -9.61 40.36 37.88
N PRO A 8 -10.71 39.66 38.25
CA PRO A 8 -10.74 38.25 38.62
C PRO A 8 -11.36 37.34 37.53
N GLY A 9 -11.27 36.01 37.73
CA GLY A 9 -12.15 34.99 37.14
C GLY A 9 -11.64 34.38 35.82
N LEU A 10 -11.05 33.18 35.74
CA LEU A 10 -11.64 31.83 35.91
C LEU A 10 -12.87 31.52 35.06
N THR A 11 -12.78 30.36 34.39
CA THR A 11 -13.81 29.55 33.71
C THR A 11 -14.35 30.03 32.36
N LEU A 12 -13.91 29.35 31.28
CA LEU A 12 -14.53 29.40 29.95
C LEU A 12 -15.13 28.02 29.68
N ILE A 13 -16.46 27.97 29.75
CA ILE A 13 -17.33 26.81 29.54
C ILE A 13 -17.70 26.75 28.05
N LEU A 14 -17.79 25.53 27.53
CA LEU A 14 -18.24 25.17 26.18
C LEU A 14 -19.53 25.90 25.77
N GLU A 15 -19.50 26.56 24.61
CA GLU A 15 -20.67 26.84 23.79
C GLU A 15 -20.74 25.81 22.66
N PHE A 16 -21.93 25.23 22.40
CA PHE A 16 -22.52 25.02 21.08
C PHE A 16 -23.87 24.29 21.25
N LEU A 17 -24.97 25.01 21.08
CA LEU A 17 -26.33 24.47 20.93
C LEU A 17 -27.13 25.38 19.98
N CYS A 18 -28.05 24.74 19.23
CA CYS A 18 -29.05 25.30 18.30
C CYS A 18 -28.49 25.48 16.87
N ILE A 19 -29.10 25.10 15.74
CA ILE A 19 -30.48 24.89 15.23
C ILE A 19 -30.29 23.94 13.99
N ALA A 20 -31.11 22.98 13.56
CA ALA A 20 -32.49 23.07 13.09
C ALA A 20 -33.05 21.67 12.73
N LEU A 21 -34.35 21.51 12.92
CA LEU A 21 -35.19 20.45 12.36
C LEU A 21 -35.36 20.60 10.83
N CYS A 22 -35.47 19.48 10.11
CA CYS A 22 -36.24 19.38 8.86
C CYS A 22 -36.61 17.90 8.59
N PRO A 23 -37.89 17.51 8.53
CA PRO A 23 -38.32 16.19 8.08
C PRO A 23 -38.66 16.23 6.58
N LEU A 24 -38.29 15.21 5.81
CA LEU A 24 -38.81 15.00 4.46
C LEU A 24 -39.36 13.58 4.31
N LEU A 25 -40.66 13.49 4.08
CA LEU A 25 -41.42 12.31 3.67
C LEU A 25 -42.01 12.55 2.28
N ILE A 26 -42.38 11.44 1.59
CA ILE A 26 -43.24 11.23 0.39
C ILE A 26 -42.46 10.38 -0.65
N LEU A 27 -42.67 9.04 -0.75
CA LEU A 27 -43.63 8.27 -1.61
C LEU A 27 -43.69 8.78 -3.07
N SER A 28 -43.73 8.04 -4.19
CA SER A 28 -44.11 6.65 -4.50
C SER A 28 -43.95 6.39 -6.03
N SER A 29 -43.57 5.16 -6.41
CA SER A 29 -44.00 4.31 -7.56
C SER A 29 -43.99 4.76 -9.05
N VAL A 30 -44.02 3.72 -9.92
CA VAL A 30 -44.13 3.63 -11.40
C VAL A 30 -42.76 3.62 -12.10
N GLY A 31 -42.33 2.62 -12.88
CA GLY A 31 -42.96 1.53 -13.60
C GLY A 31 -42.43 1.53 -15.05
N CYS A 32 -41.93 0.39 -15.55
CA CYS A 32 -41.99 -0.06 -16.96
C CYS A 32 -41.02 -1.23 -17.22
N GLN A 33 -41.60 -2.34 -17.70
CA GLN A 33 -40.93 -3.51 -18.25
C GLN A 33 -40.44 -3.24 -19.69
N GLY A 34 -39.42 -3.99 -20.12
CA GLY A 34 -39.33 -4.51 -21.49
C GLY A 34 -38.21 -3.95 -22.37
N ILE A 35 -37.21 -4.79 -22.69
CA ILE A 35 -37.04 -5.44 -24.00
C ILE A 35 -35.66 -6.12 -24.04
N ASP A 36 -35.69 -7.42 -24.29
CA ASP A 36 -34.52 -8.24 -24.64
C ASP A 36 -33.91 -7.76 -25.96
N LYS A 37 -32.60 -7.51 -25.94
CA LYS A 37 -31.76 -7.58 -27.14
C LYS A 37 -30.54 -8.44 -26.82
N SER A 38 -30.60 -9.66 -27.34
CA SER A 38 -29.46 -10.54 -27.56
C SER A 38 -28.42 -9.84 -28.44
N GLY A 39 -27.20 -9.71 -27.94
CA GLY A 39 -26.11 -9.06 -28.67
C GLY A 39 -24.77 -9.19 -27.94
N SER A 40 -24.04 -10.24 -28.27
CA SER A 40 -22.63 -10.49 -27.96
C SER A 40 -22.19 -10.34 -26.50
N SER A 41 -22.27 -11.46 -25.77
CA SER A 41 -21.51 -11.74 -24.57
C SER A 41 -20.00 -11.66 -24.85
N HIS A 42 -19.43 -10.47 -24.76
CA HIS A 42 -18.01 -10.34 -24.43
C HIS A 42 -17.85 -10.65 -22.95
N SER A 43 -17.50 -11.91 -22.68
CA SER A 43 -17.06 -12.37 -21.38
C SER A 43 -15.84 -11.57 -20.95
N HIS A 44 -16.04 -10.48 -20.20
CA HIS A 44 -15.02 -9.95 -19.31
C HIS A 44 -14.85 -10.95 -18.16
N ARG A 45 -14.18 -12.08 -18.44
CA ARG A 45 -13.57 -12.93 -17.43
C ARG A 45 -12.30 -12.26 -16.94
N PHE A 46 -12.44 -11.13 -16.25
CA PHE A 46 -11.62 -10.88 -15.07
C PHE A 46 -12.61 -10.95 -13.92
N SER A 47 -12.70 -12.15 -13.35
CA SER A 47 -13.32 -12.35 -12.05
C SER A 47 -12.86 -11.20 -11.15
N SER A 48 -13.82 -10.56 -10.47
CA SER A 48 -13.56 -9.79 -9.27
C SER A 48 -12.80 -10.71 -8.31
N ARG A 49 -11.49 -10.72 -8.48
CA ARG A 49 -10.54 -11.45 -7.66
C ARG A 49 -10.70 -10.77 -6.32
N ARG A 50 -11.48 -11.37 -5.42
CA ARG A 50 -11.60 -10.91 -4.04
C ARG A 50 -10.16 -10.79 -3.56
N GLN A 51 -9.65 -9.57 -3.47
CA GLN A 51 -8.39 -9.31 -2.79
C GLN A 51 -8.63 -9.89 -1.41
N ALA A 52 -7.92 -10.97 -1.08
CA ALA A 52 -7.94 -11.49 0.26
C ALA A 52 -7.64 -10.30 1.18
N GLU A 53 -8.44 -10.14 2.24
CA GLU A 53 -8.23 -9.06 3.19
C GLU A 53 -6.78 -9.16 3.68
N ILE A 54 -5.99 -8.12 3.42
CA ILE A 54 -4.58 -8.09 3.81
C ILE A 54 -4.54 -7.62 5.26
N HIS A 55 -4.15 -8.51 6.16
CA HIS A 55 -3.87 -8.17 7.54
C HIS A 55 -2.45 -7.63 7.65
N TRP A 56 -2.28 -6.60 8.47
CA TRP A 56 -1.04 -5.87 8.60
C TRP A 56 -0.66 -5.75 10.07
N SER A 57 0.63 -5.88 10.36
CA SER A 57 1.16 -5.55 11.68
C SER A 57 0.83 -4.10 12.06
N PRO A 58 0.91 -3.78 13.37
CA PRO A 58 1.07 -2.39 13.80
C PRO A 58 2.26 -1.72 13.09
N THR A 59 2.26 -0.39 13.04
CA THR A 59 3.41 0.36 12.55
C THR A 59 4.58 0.18 13.52
N LEU A 60 5.65 -0.45 13.04
CA LEU A 60 6.88 -0.66 13.76
C LEU A 60 7.91 0.41 13.41
N TYR A 61 8.76 0.74 14.37
CA TYR A 61 9.82 1.71 14.21
C TYR A 61 11.17 1.01 14.34
N PHE A 62 12.05 1.19 13.37
CA PHE A 62 13.41 0.68 13.44
C PHE A 62 14.39 1.71 12.93
N GLY A 63 15.13 2.32 13.86
CA GLY A 63 15.81 3.58 13.62
C GLY A 63 14.80 4.71 13.46
N ASP A 64 14.92 5.46 12.39
CA ASP A 64 14.01 6.55 11.99
C ASP A 64 12.99 6.12 10.93
N MET A 65 12.98 4.84 10.53
CA MET A 65 12.07 4.29 9.52
C MET A 65 10.82 3.66 10.14
N ARG A 66 9.73 3.65 9.36
CA ARG A 66 8.43 3.06 9.71
C ARG A 66 8.11 1.87 8.82
N PHE A 67 7.70 0.76 9.43
CA PHE A 67 7.44 -0.51 8.75
C PHE A 67 6.07 -1.07 9.10
N ARG A 68 5.47 -1.76 8.14
CA ARG A 68 4.34 -2.68 8.35
C ARG A 68 4.60 -3.97 7.59
N PHE A 69 4.28 -5.09 8.22
CA PHE A 69 4.47 -6.42 7.65
C PHE A 69 3.11 -7.04 7.37
N GLN A 70 2.95 -7.63 6.21
CA GLN A 70 1.79 -8.41 5.88
C GLN A 70 1.77 -9.64 6.79
N LEU A 71 0.64 -9.88 7.45
CA LEU A 71 0.43 -11.01 8.33
C LEU A 71 -0.38 -12.10 7.62
N PRO A 72 -0.20 -13.38 7.98
CA PRO A 72 -1.07 -14.47 7.57
C PRO A 72 -2.52 -14.20 7.96
N ALA A 73 -3.48 -14.72 7.20
CA ALA A 73 -4.91 -14.46 7.42
C ALA A 73 -5.44 -14.85 8.82
N ASN A 74 -4.74 -15.74 9.51
CA ASN A 74 -5.05 -16.20 10.86
C ASN A 74 -4.28 -15.47 11.96
N GLN A 75 -3.47 -14.46 11.63
CA GLN A 75 -2.71 -13.66 12.58
C GLN A 75 -3.13 -12.20 12.48
N GLN A 76 -3.65 -11.66 13.58
CA GLN A 76 -4.06 -10.25 13.65
C GLN A 76 -2.98 -9.39 14.32
N ASP A 77 -2.21 -9.98 15.24
CA ASP A 77 -1.15 -9.30 15.99
C ASP A 77 0.09 -10.22 16.08
N ALA A 78 1.02 -10.09 15.13
CA ALA A 78 2.33 -10.72 15.24
C ALA A 78 3.28 -9.80 16.02
N GLU A 79 3.85 -10.31 17.11
CA GLU A 79 4.86 -9.57 17.87
C GLU A 79 6.19 -9.52 17.11
N PRO A 80 6.83 -8.33 17.03
CA PRO A 80 8.14 -8.22 16.40
C PRO A 80 9.23 -8.90 17.24
N ASN A 81 10.06 -9.69 16.59
CA ASN A 81 11.27 -10.24 17.17
C ASN A 81 12.48 -9.37 16.79
N PHE A 82 13.22 -8.90 17.79
CA PHE A 82 14.42 -8.10 17.59
C PHE A 82 15.67 -8.94 17.89
N GLY A 83 16.70 -8.78 17.07
CA GLY A 83 17.95 -9.50 17.31
C GLY A 83 19.13 -8.92 16.56
N HIS A 84 20.24 -9.65 16.63
CA HIS A 84 21.51 -9.29 16.03
C HIS A 84 22.11 -10.48 15.29
N LEU A 85 22.47 -10.31 14.01
CA LEU A 85 23.05 -11.36 13.19
C LEU A 85 24.03 -10.75 12.19
N ASN A 86 25.20 -11.39 12.02
CA ASN A 86 26.22 -10.96 11.04
C ASN A 86 26.60 -9.47 11.15
N ARG A 87 26.74 -8.96 12.39
CA ARG A 87 27.06 -7.55 12.69
C ARG A 87 25.95 -6.55 12.30
N MET A 88 24.72 -7.01 12.13
CA MET A 88 23.56 -6.17 11.81
C MET A 88 22.43 -6.46 12.79
N ASP A 89 21.79 -5.41 13.26
CA ASP A 89 20.54 -5.52 14.00
C ASP A 89 19.39 -5.84 13.03
N TYR A 90 18.43 -6.63 13.48
CA TYR A 90 17.23 -6.94 12.70
C TYR A 90 15.95 -6.81 13.51
N VAL A 91 14.88 -6.53 12.79
CA VAL A 91 13.49 -6.78 13.21
C VAL A 91 12.90 -7.85 12.30
N GLU A 92 12.22 -8.82 12.89
CA GLU A 92 11.58 -9.94 12.22
C GLU A 92 10.10 -9.99 12.56
N VAL A 93 9.26 -10.12 11.54
CA VAL A 93 7.83 -10.40 11.69
C VAL A 93 7.46 -11.45 10.66
N ASP A 94 6.79 -12.52 11.10
CA ASP A 94 6.34 -13.63 10.24
C ASP A 94 7.44 -14.18 9.31
N GLY A 95 8.64 -14.42 9.87
CA GLY A 95 9.77 -14.98 9.12
C GLY A 95 10.46 -14.00 8.16
N VAL A 96 9.96 -12.77 8.01
CA VAL A 96 10.58 -11.74 7.17
C VAL A 96 11.43 -10.80 8.03
N ARG A 97 12.72 -10.70 7.70
CA ARG A 97 13.69 -9.85 8.41
C ARG A 97 14.01 -8.57 7.66
N VAL A 98 14.04 -7.46 8.41
CA VAL A 98 14.63 -6.19 8.00
C VAL A 98 15.90 -5.98 8.80
N TYR A 99 17.04 -5.91 8.11
CA TYR A 99 18.33 -5.61 8.72
C TYR A 99 18.69 -4.14 8.56
N ARG A 100 19.34 -3.57 9.57
CA ARG A 100 19.98 -2.25 9.46
C ARG A 100 21.43 -2.43 9.03
N ASP A 101 21.76 -2.05 7.79
CA ASP A 101 23.12 -2.04 7.24
C ASP A 101 23.64 -0.61 7.11
N ARG A 102 24.30 -0.12 8.16
CA ARG A 102 24.89 1.25 8.22
C ARG A 102 23.84 2.33 7.94
N LYS A 103 23.83 2.88 6.72
CA LYS A 103 22.91 3.93 6.22
C LYS A 103 21.84 3.37 5.26
N ARG A 104 21.66 2.05 5.25
CA ARG A 104 20.73 1.32 4.40
C ARG A 104 19.97 0.32 5.24
N PHE A 105 18.89 -0.18 4.66
CA PHE A 105 18.17 -1.32 5.20
C PHE A 105 18.21 -2.45 4.17
N LYS A 106 18.22 -3.70 4.65
CA LYS A 106 18.24 -4.87 3.79
C LYS A 106 17.03 -5.75 4.11
N ILE A 107 16.29 -6.12 3.07
CA ILE A 107 15.16 -7.05 3.13
C ILE A 107 15.40 -8.11 2.05
N GLY A 108 15.42 -9.39 2.45
CA GLY A 108 15.82 -10.47 1.57
C GLY A 108 17.19 -10.20 0.95
N SER A 109 17.25 -10.21 -0.39
CA SER A 109 18.45 -9.94 -1.18
C SER A 109 18.71 -8.46 -1.47
N THR A 110 17.73 -7.57 -1.25
CA THR A 110 17.78 -6.18 -1.72
C THR A 110 18.17 -5.20 -0.62
N ASN A 111 19.00 -4.21 -0.98
CA ASN A 111 19.35 -3.08 -0.11
C ASN A 111 18.60 -1.82 -0.54
N PHE A 112 18.16 -1.05 0.45
CA PHE A 112 17.33 0.12 0.25
C PHE A 112 17.92 1.37 0.89
N ARG A 113 17.64 2.51 0.27
CA ARG A 113 17.82 3.86 0.80
C ARG A 113 16.47 4.55 0.68
N TRP A 114 15.71 4.53 1.76
CA TRP A 114 14.37 5.10 1.79
C TRP A 114 14.38 6.55 2.25
N ASP A 115 13.31 7.26 1.90
CA ASP A 115 13.00 8.53 2.53
C ASP A 115 12.59 8.31 4.00
N ARG A 116 12.99 9.24 4.88
CA ARG A 116 12.63 9.21 6.30
C ARG A 116 11.14 9.40 6.51
N ASP A 117 10.50 10.15 5.64
CA ASP A 117 9.08 10.43 5.72
C ASP A 117 8.24 9.39 4.96
N SER A 118 8.84 8.32 4.47
CA SER A 118 8.12 7.17 3.90
C SER A 118 7.58 6.21 4.97
N ILE A 119 6.55 5.47 4.58
CA ILE A 119 6.13 4.24 5.27
C ILE A 119 6.41 3.06 4.35
N ILE A 120 7.05 2.03 4.91
CA ILE A 120 7.49 0.85 4.17
C ILE A 120 6.55 -0.31 4.50
N TRP A 121 5.93 -0.87 3.48
CA TRP A 121 5.06 -2.04 3.57
C TRP A 121 5.79 -3.26 3.00
N ILE A 122 5.83 -4.33 3.78
CA ILE A 122 6.56 -5.55 3.44
C ILE A 122 5.53 -6.65 3.24
N HIS A 123 5.31 -7.01 1.99
CA HIS A 123 4.34 -8.03 1.61
C HIS A 123 4.91 -9.44 1.75
N SER A 124 4.01 -10.42 1.86
CA SER A 124 4.42 -11.83 1.82
C SER A 124 5.15 -12.15 0.51
N PRO A 125 6.21 -12.99 0.53
CA PRO A 125 6.89 -13.41 -0.68
C PRO A 125 5.93 -14.03 -1.70
N PRO A 126 5.84 -13.49 -2.94
CA PRO A 126 4.94 -14.04 -3.94
C PRO A 126 5.44 -15.41 -4.41
N THR A 127 4.49 -16.28 -4.75
CA THR A 127 4.75 -17.58 -5.41
C THR A 127 4.08 -17.61 -6.79
N ASP A 128 4.20 -18.73 -7.49
CA ASP A 128 3.47 -19.01 -8.73
C ASP A 128 1.96 -19.17 -8.49
N THR A 129 1.58 -19.74 -7.35
CA THR A 129 0.19 -20.01 -6.95
C THR A 129 -0.44 -18.89 -6.14
N THR A 130 0.38 -18.13 -5.39
CA THR A 130 -0.02 -16.95 -4.61
C THR A 130 0.81 -15.73 -5.03
N PRO A 131 0.58 -15.18 -6.23
CA PRO A 131 1.28 -13.99 -6.71
C PRO A 131 0.88 -12.75 -5.89
N PHE A 132 1.77 -11.76 -5.84
CA PHE A 132 1.44 -10.45 -5.33
C PHE A 132 0.62 -9.71 -6.38
N GLN A 133 -0.52 -9.15 -5.96
CA GLN A 133 -1.44 -8.41 -6.82
C GLN A 133 -1.85 -7.12 -6.16
N ARG A 134 -1.69 -6.01 -6.88
CA ARG A 134 -1.99 -4.68 -6.36
C ARG A 134 -2.51 -3.79 -7.47
N GLN A 135 -3.69 -3.24 -7.22
CA GLN A 135 -4.21 -2.10 -7.94
C GLN A 135 -4.06 -0.85 -7.07
N GLN A 136 -3.45 0.21 -7.61
CA GLN A 136 -3.23 1.48 -6.92
C GLN A 136 -3.40 2.62 -7.92
N GLY A 137 -4.53 3.33 -7.81
CA GLY A 137 -4.92 4.31 -8.82
C GLY A 137 -5.01 3.64 -10.19
N PRO A 138 -4.31 4.16 -11.22
CA PRO A 138 -4.33 3.55 -12.55
C PRO A 138 -3.40 2.32 -12.65
N ALA A 139 -2.42 2.16 -11.75
CA ALA A 139 -1.48 1.05 -11.83
C ALA A 139 -2.13 -0.27 -11.42
N ASP A 140 -1.93 -1.31 -12.23
CA ASP A 140 -2.32 -2.68 -11.93
C ASP A 140 -1.11 -3.60 -12.10
N LEU A 141 -0.69 -4.23 -11.01
CA LEU A 141 0.56 -5.00 -10.93
C LEU A 141 0.28 -6.43 -10.50
N THR A 142 0.94 -7.37 -11.19
CA THR A 142 1.05 -8.77 -10.77
C THR A 142 2.51 -9.20 -10.77
N PHE A 143 3.01 -9.63 -9.61
CA PHE A 143 4.32 -10.25 -9.45
C PHE A 143 4.19 -11.74 -9.14
N PHE A 144 4.79 -12.56 -9.99
CA PHE A 144 5.05 -13.96 -9.69
C PHE A 144 6.41 -14.09 -9.01
N GLY A 145 6.55 -15.09 -8.14
CA GLY A 145 7.78 -15.29 -7.38
C GLY A 145 8.06 -16.73 -7.04
N ARG A 146 9.13 -16.94 -6.28
CA ARG A 146 9.58 -18.26 -5.78
C ARG A 146 9.39 -18.43 -4.28
N GLY A 147 8.69 -17.51 -3.62
CA GLY A 147 8.47 -17.54 -2.17
C GLY A 147 9.67 -17.17 -1.30
N THR A 148 10.73 -16.57 -1.85
CA THR A 148 11.97 -16.27 -1.10
C THR A 148 12.12 -14.82 -0.69
N ASP A 149 11.84 -13.88 -1.60
CA ASP A 149 11.98 -12.45 -1.36
C ASP A 149 10.60 -11.81 -1.26
N ALA A 150 10.45 -10.86 -0.34
CA ALA A 150 9.24 -10.08 -0.20
C ALA A 150 9.12 -9.03 -1.32
N VAL A 151 7.90 -8.63 -1.66
CA VAL A 151 7.66 -7.35 -2.35
C VAL A 151 7.70 -6.25 -1.31
N VAL A 152 8.50 -5.21 -1.56
CA VAL A 152 8.65 -4.06 -0.67
C VAL A 152 7.99 -2.86 -1.34
N GLU A 153 7.00 -2.27 -0.69
CA GLU A 153 6.31 -1.05 -1.12
C GLU A 153 6.75 0.12 -0.25
N GLU A 154 7.32 1.16 -0.87
CA GLU A 154 7.60 2.45 -0.25
C GLU A 154 6.50 3.43 -0.66
N GLN A 155 5.70 3.88 0.32
CA GLN A 155 4.76 4.97 0.12
C GLN A 155 5.43 6.28 0.57
N LYS A 156 5.44 7.27 -0.32
CA LYS A 156 6.04 8.57 -0.10
C LYS A 156 5.03 9.61 0.40
N PRO A 157 5.49 10.70 1.05
CA PRO A 157 4.60 11.78 1.49
C PRO A 157 3.82 12.46 0.38
N ASP A 158 4.37 12.49 -0.84
CA ASP A 158 3.74 13.07 -2.03
C ASP A 158 2.62 12.19 -2.62
N GLY A 159 2.32 11.05 -1.98
CA GLY A 159 1.35 10.07 -2.46
C GLY A 159 1.89 9.14 -3.54
N GLY A 160 3.16 9.27 -3.93
CA GLY A 160 3.83 8.35 -4.83
C GLY A 160 4.11 6.99 -4.18
N PHE A 161 4.17 5.95 -5.01
CA PHE A 161 4.44 4.57 -4.59
C PHE A 161 5.63 4.01 -5.34
N THR A 162 6.47 3.26 -4.64
CA THR A 162 7.54 2.46 -5.24
C THR A 162 7.42 1.02 -4.78
N TRP A 163 7.12 0.10 -5.70
CA TRP A 163 7.24 -1.34 -5.46
C TRP A 163 8.61 -1.83 -5.90
N THR A 164 9.27 -2.59 -5.06
CA THR A 164 10.55 -3.24 -5.36
C THR A 164 10.41 -4.73 -5.12
N TYR A 165 10.78 -5.52 -6.12
CA TYR A 165 10.85 -6.97 -6.03
C TYR A 165 12.10 -7.47 -6.73
N MET A 166 13.03 -8.05 -5.96
CA MET A 166 14.36 -8.45 -6.44
C MET A 166 15.03 -7.33 -7.24
N ASN A 167 15.23 -7.53 -8.55
CA ASN A 167 15.91 -6.62 -9.47
C ASN A 167 14.96 -5.65 -10.19
N SER A 168 13.67 -5.69 -9.86
CA SER A 168 12.65 -4.82 -10.45
C SER A 168 12.24 -3.73 -9.49
N ARG A 169 11.98 -2.55 -10.04
CA ARG A 169 11.44 -1.39 -9.33
C ARG A 169 10.35 -0.76 -10.18
N ILE A 170 9.17 -0.54 -9.61
CA ILE A 170 8.04 0.10 -10.25
C ILE A 170 7.69 1.33 -9.44
N THR A 171 7.69 2.48 -10.08
CA THR A 171 7.34 3.75 -9.46
C THR A 171 6.07 4.27 -10.11
N LEU A 172 5.04 4.49 -9.30
CA LEU A 172 3.90 5.34 -9.66
C LEU A 172 4.16 6.73 -9.10
N THR A 173 4.40 7.69 -9.98
CA THR A 173 4.66 9.07 -9.61
C THR A 173 3.36 9.81 -9.29
N ALA A 174 3.45 10.98 -8.63
CA ALA A 174 2.29 11.77 -8.24
C ALA A 174 1.44 12.25 -9.44
N ASP A 175 2.04 12.40 -10.62
CA ASP A 175 1.39 12.69 -11.90
C ASP A 175 0.86 11.43 -12.62
N GLN A 176 0.76 10.31 -11.90
CA GLN A 176 0.21 9.04 -12.37
C GLN A 176 0.97 8.40 -13.55
N GLN A 177 2.26 8.70 -13.71
CA GLN A 177 3.13 7.99 -14.65
C GLN A 177 3.71 6.72 -14.02
N LEU A 178 3.65 5.61 -14.77
CA LEU A 178 4.19 4.34 -14.31
C LEU A 178 5.58 4.14 -14.92
N ASN A 179 6.59 4.00 -14.07
CA ASN A 179 7.96 3.73 -14.50
C ASN A 179 8.37 2.35 -14.02
N TYR A 180 8.68 1.46 -14.95
CA TYR A 180 9.25 0.14 -14.66
C TYR A 180 10.76 0.17 -14.89
N GLN A 181 11.53 -0.33 -13.93
CA GLN A 181 12.97 -0.50 -14.04
C GLN A 181 13.35 -1.95 -13.75
N TYR A 182 14.11 -2.56 -14.66
CA TYR A 182 14.64 -3.92 -14.48
C TYR A 182 16.08 -4.00 -14.96
N ARG A 183 16.98 -4.54 -14.12
CA ARG A 183 18.43 -4.63 -14.40
C ARG A 183 19.05 -3.30 -14.86
N GLY A 184 18.53 -2.18 -14.36
CA GLY A 184 19.02 -0.83 -14.68
C GLY A 184 18.31 -0.17 -15.86
N THR A 185 17.62 -0.90 -16.73
CA THR A 185 16.84 -0.31 -17.83
C THR A 185 15.51 0.22 -17.30
N GLN A 186 15.26 1.52 -17.46
CA GLN A 186 13.98 2.15 -17.13
C GLN A 186 13.10 2.27 -18.38
N THR A 187 11.83 1.94 -18.25
CA THR A 187 10.82 2.01 -19.32
C THR A 187 9.56 2.68 -18.76
N PRO A 188 9.13 3.81 -19.35
CA PRO A 188 7.88 4.46 -18.97
C PRO A 188 6.67 3.76 -19.62
N TYR A 189 5.56 3.75 -18.90
CA TYR A 189 4.27 3.24 -19.33
C TYR A 189 3.16 4.24 -18.97
N PRO A 190 2.07 4.30 -19.76
CA PRO A 190 0.83 4.91 -19.32
C PRO A 190 0.41 4.31 -17.97
N GLY A 191 -0.07 5.16 -17.05
CA GLY A 191 -0.42 4.74 -15.69
C GLY A 191 -1.36 3.54 -15.61
N ASN A 192 -2.25 3.40 -16.60
CA ASN A 192 -3.26 2.34 -16.70
C ASN A 192 -2.78 1.04 -17.35
N THR A 193 -1.48 0.91 -17.63
CA THR A 193 -0.91 -0.28 -18.25
C THR A 193 -0.79 -1.39 -17.21
N PRO A 194 -1.45 -2.54 -17.38
CA PRO A 194 -1.24 -3.69 -16.51
C PRO A 194 0.18 -4.24 -16.70
N LEU A 195 0.93 -4.39 -15.61
CA LEU A 195 2.26 -5.02 -15.64
C LEU A 195 2.21 -6.41 -15.01
N ILE A 196 2.59 -7.41 -15.80
CA ILE A 196 2.72 -8.81 -15.36
C ILE A 196 4.20 -9.17 -15.36
N LEU A 197 4.73 -9.44 -14.17
CA LEU A 197 6.15 -9.56 -13.90
C LEU A 197 6.47 -10.97 -13.37
N GLY A 198 7.56 -11.53 -13.87
CA GLY A 198 8.00 -12.90 -13.60
C GLY A 198 8.83 -13.05 -12.33
N PRO A 199 9.35 -14.25 -12.07
CA PRO A 199 10.03 -14.60 -10.82
C PRO A 199 11.32 -13.83 -10.51
N GLN A 200 11.87 -13.06 -11.44
CA GLN A 200 13.00 -12.14 -11.19
C GLN A 200 12.57 -10.67 -11.24
N GLY A 201 11.28 -10.41 -11.48
CA GLY A 201 10.72 -9.10 -11.75
C GLY A 201 10.82 -8.67 -13.22
N GLU A 202 11.17 -9.58 -14.13
CA GLU A 202 11.18 -9.38 -15.57
C GLU A 202 9.77 -9.25 -16.14
N LEU A 203 9.56 -8.42 -17.16
CA LEU A 203 8.26 -8.29 -17.81
C LEU A 203 7.92 -9.55 -18.62
N LEU A 204 6.81 -10.22 -18.28
CA LEU A 204 6.37 -11.45 -18.95
C LEU A 204 5.48 -11.19 -20.17
N GLU A 205 4.62 -10.19 -20.10
CA GLU A 205 3.72 -9.86 -21.21
C GLU A 205 3.58 -8.34 -21.37
N LYS A 206 4.19 -7.80 -22.43
CA LYS A 206 3.82 -6.51 -23.00
C LYS A 206 2.67 -6.76 -23.98
N ARG A 207 1.44 -6.97 -23.51
CA ARG A 207 0.29 -7.01 -24.42
C ARG A 207 -0.22 -5.60 -24.65
N SER A 208 0.41 -4.93 -25.60
CA SER A 208 -0.22 -3.81 -26.31
C SER A 208 -1.54 -4.30 -26.89
N ARG A 209 -2.64 -3.64 -26.51
CA ARG A 209 -3.74 -3.44 -27.46
C ARG A 209 -3.50 -2.11 -28.15
#